data_AF-A0A931XMM2-F1
#
_entry.id   AF-A0A931XMM2-F1
#
_cell.length_a   1.000
_cell.length_b   1.000
_cell.length_c   1.000
_cell.angle_alpha   90.00
_cell.angle_beta   90.00
_cell.angle_gamma   90.00
#
_symmetry.space_group_name_H-M   'P 1'
#
loop_
_entity.id
_entity.type
_entity.pdbx_description
1 polymer ?
#
loop_
_entity_poly.entity_id
_entity_poly.type
_entity_poly.pdbx_seq_one_letter_code
_entity_poly.pdbx_strand_id
1 'polypeptide(L)'
;MAEHAMLAGWKFSWPKGSPDEGRKLFVELECYKCHEVSGQSFPKVSEKEQGVGPELTQMAGLHPLEFYAESIINPNAFLDKEDQQRGYLGADGKSKMPNYNDILTVKQVSDLASYLSSLKEPK
;
A
#
# COMPACT_ATOMS: atom_id res chain seq x y z
N MET A 1 36.98 2.51 -20.64
CA MET A 1 36.14 2.46 -19.42
C MET A 1 35.38 3.78 -19.28
N ALA A 2 34.44 4.09 -20.18
CA ALA A 2 33.65 5.34 -20.13
C ALA A 2 32.16 5.13 -20.49
N GLU A 3 31.79 3.96 -21.01
CA GLU A 3 30.43 3.69 -21.52
C GLU A 3 29.40 3.26 -20.44
N HIS A 4 29.79 3.30 -19.16
CA HIS A 4 28.91 2.91 -18.04
C HIS A 4 28.95 3.91 -16.87
N ALA A 5 29.42 5.15 -17.09
CA ALA A 5 29.42 6.17 -16.04
C ALA A 5 27.98 6.64 -15.75
N MET A 6 27.59 6.68 -14.47
CA MET A 6 26.28 7.18 -14.07
C MET A 6 26.15 8.67 -14.42
N LEU A 7 25.01 9.05 -15.00
CA LEU A 7 24.72 10.45 -15.29
C LEU A 7 24.65 11.25 -13.97
N ALA A 8 25.31 12.41 -13.95
CA ALA A 8 25.22 13.32 -12.83
C ALA A 8 23.74 13.68 -12.57
N GLY A 9 23.28 13.51 -11.33
CA GLY A 9 21.88 13.73 -10.97
C GLY A 9 20.94 12.54 -11.20
N TRP A 10 21.47 11.35 -11.55
CA TRP A 10 20.65 10.14 -11.57
C TRP A 10 20.11 9.83 -10.17
N LYS A 11 18.81 9.55 -10.11
CA LYS A 11 18.11 9.02 -8.96
C LYS A 11 17.17 7.93 -9.45
N PHE A 12 17.01 6.87 -8.66
CA PHE A 12 15.93 5.91 -8.89
C PHE A 12 14.57 6.62 -8.92
N SER A 13 13.76 6.28 -9.91
CA SER A 13 12.37 6.74 -10.01
C SER A 13 11.45 5.55 -10.26
N TRP A 14 10.27 5.62 -9.64
CA TRP A 14 9.22 4.65 -9.90
C TRP A 14 8.59 4.89 -11.27
N PRO A 15 8.11 3.83 -11.95
CA PRO A 15 7.19 3.99 -13.07
C PRO A 15 5.99 4.82 -12.64
N LYS A 16 5.43 5.60 -13.58
CA LYS A 16 4.18 6.32 -13.33
C LYS A 16 3.04 5.32 -13.12
N GLY A 17 2.39 5.39 -11.97
CA GLY A 17 1.20 4.59 -11.68
C GLY A 17 -0.10 5.26 -12.16
N SER A 18 -1.14 4.44 -12.27
CA SER A 18 -2.52 4.82 -12.57
C SER A 18 -3.38 4.57 -11.34
N PRO A 19 -3.99 5.60 -10.71
CA PRO A 19 -4.92 5.42 -9.61
C PRO A 19 -6.11 4.51 -9.94
N ASP A 20 -6.59 4.53 -11.18
CA ASP A 20 -7.72 3.70 -11.61
C ASP A 20 -7.33 2.22 -11.67
N GLU A 21 -6.15 1.89 -12.20
CA GLU A 21 -5.64 0.51 -12.18
C GLU A 21 -5.29 0.07 -10.76
N GLY A 22 -4.76 0.98 -9.94
CA GLY A 22 -4.49 0.72 -8.53
C GLY A 22 -5.77 0.39 -7.75
N ARG A 23 -6.86 1.10 -8.01
CA ARG A 23 -8.16 0.80 -7.41
C ARG A 23 -8.68 -0.57 -7.82
N LYS A 24 -8.56 -0.94 -9.10
CA LYS A 24 -8.96 -2.28 -9.57
C LYS A 24 -8.17 -3.36 -8.85
N LEU A 25 -6.85 -3.18 -8.74
CA LEU A 25 -5.98 -4.12 -8.07
C LEU A 25 -6.25 -4.19 -6.55
N PHE A 26 -6.57 -3.07 -5.91
CA PHE A 26 -6.98 -3.03 -4.50
C PHE A 26 -8.21 -3.91 -4.23
N VAL A 27 -9.14 -3.96 -5.19
CA VAL A 27 -10.31 -4.85 -5.14
C VAL A 27 -9.94 -6.29 -5.46
N GLU A 28 -9.12 -6.52 -6.48
CA GLU A 28 -8.69 -7.87 -6.89
C GLU A 28 -7.90 -8.59 -5.79
N LEU A 29 -7.03 -7.87 -5.09
CA LEU A 29 -6.26 -8.37 -3.95
C LEU A 29 -7.06 -8.35 -2.63
N GLU A 30 -8.32 -7.95 -2.68
CA GLU A 30 -9.23 -7.87 -1.54
C GLU A 30 -8.69 -7.03 -0.37
N CYS A 31 -7.89 -5.99 -0.65
CA CYS A 31 -7.32 -5.12 0.39
C CYS A 31 -8.40 -4.47 1.28
N TYR A 32 -9.60 -4.26 0.72
CA TYR A 32 -10.78 -3.75 1.41
C TYR A 32 -11.30 -4.67 2.54
N LYS A 33 -10.86 -5.94 2.60
CA LYS A 33 -11.20 -6.83 3.72
C LYS A 33 -10.54 -6.41 5.03
N CYS A 34 -9.42 -5.70 4.96
CA CYS A 34 -8.67 -5.24 6.13
C CYS A 34 -8.65 -3.71 6.28
N HIS A 35 -8.65 -2.98 5.16
CA HIS A 35 -8.54 -1.53 5.13
C HIS A 35 -9.85 -0.86 4.76
N GLU A 36 -10.38 -0.06 5.69
CA GLU A 36 -11.51 0.81 5.40
C GLU A 36 -11.08 1.99 4.50
N VAL A 37 -11.98 2.39 3.60
CA VAL A 37 -11.87 3.62 2.81
C VAL A 37 -13.28 4.23 2.67
N SER A 38 -13.60 5.17 3.53
CA SER A 38 -14.86 5.91 3.50
C SER A 38 -15.07 6.63 2.17
N GLY A 39 -16.32 6.67 1.71
CA GLY A 39 -16.70 7.27 0.43
C GLY A 39 -16.39 6.40 -0.79
N GLN A 40 -15.70 5.26 -0.63
CA GLN A 40 -15.52 4.26 -1.68
C GLN A 40 -16.53 3.12 -1.53
N SER A 41 -16.93 2.52 -2.65
CA SER A 41 -17.78 1.32 -2.65
C SER A 41 -16.98 0.07 -3.00
N PHE A 42 -17.03 -0.92 -2.12
CA PHE A 42 -16.41 -2.24 -2.27
C PHE A 42 -17.42 -3.37 -2.02
N PRO A 43 -17.11 -4.61 -2.43
CA PRO A 43 -17.90 -5.77 -2.05
C PRO A 43 -18.08 -5.87 -0.53
N LYS A 44 -19.22 -6.39 -0.08
CA LYS A 44 -19.46 -6.62 1.35
C LYS A 44 -18.51 -7.70 1.88
N VAL A 45 -17.99 -7.47 3.07
CA VAL A 45 -17.10 -8.39 3.80
C VAL A 45 -17.90 -8.97 4.96
N SER A 46 -17.86 -10.29 5.16
CA SER A 46 -18.47 -10.90 6.34
C SER A 46 -17.60 -10.64 7.58
N GLU A 47 -18.19 -10.61 8.78
CA GLU A 47 -17.44 -10.41 10.03
C GLU A 47 -16.29 -11.41 10.22
N LYS A 48 -16.42 -12.62 9.67
CA LYS A 48 -15.39 -13.66 9.78
C LYS A 48 -14.20 -13.45 8.84
N GLU A 49 -14.39 -12.65 7.80
CA GLU A 49 -13.38 -12.35 6.78
C GLU A 49 -12.76 -10.96 6.97
N GLN A 50 -13.33 -10.15 7.87
CA GLN A 50 -12.83 -8.83 8.17
C GLN A 50 -11.51 -8.93 8.93
N GLY A 51 -10.45 -8.48 8.28
CA GLY A 51 -9.15 -8.31 8.90
C GLY A 51 -9.05 -6.96 9.62
N VAL A 52 -7.86 -6.70 10.16
CA VAL A 52 -7.54 -5.45 10.85
C VAL A 52 -6.38 -4.79 10.14
N GLY A 53 -6.62 -3.60 9.59
CA GLY A 53 -5.60 -2.71 9.04
C GLY A 53 -5.95 -1.25 9.34
N PRO A 54 -4.99 -0.33 9.23
CA PRO A 54 -5.26 1.10 9.35
C PRO A 54 -6.27 1.58 8.30
N GLU A 55 -7.09 2.54 8.71
CA GLU A 55 -8.02 3.28 7.86
C GLU A 55 -7.23 4.07 6.79
N LEU A 56 -7.69 4.10 5.53
CA LEU A 56 -6.98 4.69 4.39
C LEU A 56 -7.74 5.84 3.68
N THR A 57 -8.82 6.38 4.22
CA THR A 57 -9.67 7.41 3.58
C THR A 57 -8.89 8.66 3.21
N GLN A 58 -8.00 9.13 4.09
CA GLN A 58 -7.38 10.44 3.97
C GLN A 58 -5.88 10.36 3.68
N MET A 59 -5.46 9.49 2.76
CA MET A 59 -4.03 9.27 2.51
C MET A 59 -3.37 10.37 1.66
N ALA A 60 -4.10 11.11 0.84
CA ALA A 60 -3.50 12.08 -0.08
C ALA A 60 -2.69 13.16 0.66
N GLY A 61 -1.40 13.25 0.32
CA GLY A 61 -0.47 14.22 0.88
C GLY A 61 0.10 13.86 2.26
N LEU A 62 -0.29 12.74 2.86
CA LEU A 62 0.26 12.32 4.16
C LEU A 62 1.66 11.72 4.05
N HIS A 63 1.93 10.95 2.99
CA HIS A 63 3.19 10.25 2.80
C HIS A 63 3.69 10.35 1.35
N PRO A 64 5.02 10.19 1.12
CA PRO A 64 5.55 10.07 -0.22
C PRO A 64 5.09 8.75 -0.89
N LEU A 65 5.18 8.68 -2.22
CA LEU A 65 4.77 7.48 -2.98
C LEU A 65 5.53 6.22 -2.51
N GLU A 66 6.81 6.41 -2.20
CA GLU A 66 7.72 5.38 -1.71
C GLU A 66 7.23 4.71 -0.41
N PHE A 67 6.56 5.47 0.48
CA PHE A 67 6.04 4.93 1.73
C PHE A 67 4.88 3.96 1.49
N TYR A 68 3.99 4.29 0.56
CA TYR A 68 2.90 3.38 0.18
C TYR A 68 3.45 2.13 -0.52
N ALA A 69 4.45 2.30 -1.39
CA ALA A 69 5.10 1.18 -2.07
C ALA A 69 5.79 0.24 -1.06
N GLU A 70 6.58 0.78 -0.12
CA GLU A 70 7.26 0.00 0.92
C GLU A 70 6.27 -0.72 1.83
N SER A 71 5.18 -0.07 2.24
CA SER A 71 4.12 -0.71 3.04
C SER A 71 3.52 -1.95 2.35
N ILE A 72 3.48 -1.98 1.02
CA ILE A 72 2.92 -3.10 0.24
C ILE A 72 3.93 -4.25 0.07
N ILE A 73 5.19 -3.94 -0.26
CA ILE A 73 6.22 -4.96 -0.58
C ILE A 73 7.09 -5.34 0.61
N ASN A 74 7.04 -4.56 1.69
CA ASN A 74 7.74 -4.82 2.92
C ASN A 74 6.92 -4.32 4.12
N PRO A 75 5.77 -4.94 4.43
CA PRO A 75 4.89 -4.51 5.51
C PRO A 75 5.50 -4.63 6.92
N ASN A 76 6.72 -5.16 7.04
CA ASN A 76 7.48 -5.26 8.29
C ASN A 76 8.64 -4.24 8.36
N ALA A 77 8.78 -3.34 7.38
CA ALA A 77 9.89 -2.38 7.32
C ALA A 77 9.93 -1.44 8.53
N PHE A 78 8.75 -1.00 8.97
CA PHE A 78 8.60 -0.06 10.06
C PHE A 78 7.37 -0.43 10.89
N LEU A 79 7.61 -1.04 12.05
CA LEU A 79 6.58 -1.46 13.00
C LEU A 79 6.90 -0.87 14.37
N ASP A 80 5.88 -0.41 15.09
CA ASP A 80 6.01 0.10 16.45
C ASP A 80 5.13 -0.64 17.48
N LYS A 81 5.17 -0.19 18.74
CA LYS A 81 4.39 -0.81 19.82
C LYS A 81 2.90 -0.52 19.66
N GLU A 82 2.58 0.60 19.05
CA GLU A 82 1.23 1.06 18.80
C GLU A 82 0.57 0.17 17.74
N ASP A 83 1.30 -0.33 16.74
CA ASP A 83 0.81 -1.33 15.77
C ASP A 83 0.40 -2.64 16.45
N GLN A 84 1.16 -3.10 17.44
CA GLN A 84 0.79 -4.26 18.25
C GLN A 84 -0.50 -4.00 19.03
N GLN A 85 -0.65 -2.82 19.64
CA GLN A 85 -1.83 -2.45 20.42
C GLN A 85 -3.09 -2.32 19.55
N ARG A 86 -2.94 -1.84 18.31
CA ARG A 86 -4.03 -1.78 17.32
C ARG A 86 -4.37 -3.14 16.72
N GLY A 87 -3.58 -4.16 17.01
CA GLY A 87 -3.80 -5.52 16.52
C GLY A 87 -3.41 -5.73 15.06
N TYR A 88 -2.55 -4.86 14.50
CA TYR A 88 -2.02 -5.00 13.13
C TYR A 88 -0.99 -6.12 13.02
N LEU A 89 -0.43 -6.56 14.16
CA LEU A 89 0.60 -7.61 14.21
C LEU A 89 0.02 -8.97 14.63
N GLY A 90 0.59 -10.03 14.07
CA GLY A 90 0.36 -11.41 14.49
C GLY A 90 1.06 -11.75 15.81
N ALA A 91 0.84 -12.97 16.32
CA ALA A 91 1.48 -13.44 17.55
C ALA A 91 3.02 -13.56 17.43
N ASP A 92 3.54 -13.60 16.20
CA ASP A 92 4.96 -13.62 15.87
C ASP A 92 5.57 -12.21 15.77
N GLY A 93 4.78 -11.16 16.03
CA GLY A 93 5.22 -9.77 15.96
C GLY A 93 5.37 -9.22 14.54
N LYS A 94 4.94 -9.96 13.51
CA LYS A 94 4.94 -9.49 12.12
C LYS A 94 3.60 -8.89 11.72
N SER A 95 3.60 -8.02 10.72
CA SER A 95 2.38 -7.48 10.16
C SER A 95 1.45 -8.59 9.66
N LYS A 96 0.15 -8.45 9.95
CA LYS A 96 -0.92 -9.29 9.38
C LYS A 96 -1.16 -9.00 7.90
N MET A 97 -0.69 -7.85 7.40
CA MET A 97 -0.72 -7.55 5.98
C MET A 97 0.23 -8.52 5.24
N PRO A 98 -0.24 -9.23 4.21
CA PRO A 98 0.62 -10.08 3.40
C PRO A 98 1.75 -9.29 2.76
N ASN A 99 2.92 -9.92 2.60
CA ASN A 99 4.00 -9.35 1.81
C ASN A 99 3.74 -9.65 0.33
N TYR A 100 3.66 -8.59 -0.49
CA TYR A 100 3.36 -8.70 -1.92
C TYR A 100 4.58 -8.63 -2.85
N ASN A 101 5.80 -8.56 -2.30
CA ASN A 101 7.05 -8.39 -3.06
C ASN A 101 7.27 -9.42 -4.17
N ASP A 102 6.88 -10.67 -3.90
CA ASP A 102 7.14 -11.80 -4.81
C ASP A 102 5.97 -12.06 -5.77
N ILE A 103 4.87 -11.29 -5.66
CA ILE A 103 3.62 -11.50 -6.37
C ILE A 103 3.30 -10.33 -7.30
N LEU A 104 3.57 -9.10 -6.87
CA LEU A 104 3.26 -7.91 -7.65
C LEU A 104 4.46 -7.45 -8.47
N THR A 105 4.17 -7.09 -9.72
CA THR A 105 5.14 -6.39 -10.56
C THR A 105 5.38 -4.96 -10.04
N VAL A 106 6.52 -4.37 -10.38
CA VAL A 106 6.83 -2.96 -10.07
C VAL A 106 5.71 -2.01 -10.54
N LYS A 107 5.09 -2.30 -11.71
CA LYS A 107 3.98 -1.52 -12.23
C LYS A 107 2.75 -1.60 -11.33
N GLN A 108 2.36 -2.80 -10.90
CA GLN A 108 1.23 -3.01 -10.01
C GLN A 108 1.43 -2.32 -8.65
N VAL A 109 2.64 -2.37 -8.09
CA VAL A 109 3.00 -1.63 -6.86
C VAL A 109 2.86 -0.12 -7.09
N SER A 110 3.36 0.40 -8.21
CA SER A 110 3.24 1.82 -8.54
C SER A 110 1.77 2.28 -8.71
N ASP A 111 0.92 1.41 -9.26
CA ASP A 111 -0.52 1.67 -9.43
C ASP A 111 -1.24 1.72 -8.09
N LEU A 112 -1.03 0.71 -7.22
CA LEU A 112 -1.58 0.70 -5.86
C LEU A 112 -1.12 1.90 -5.06
N ALA A 113 0.19 2.20 -5.06
CA ALA A 113 0.72 3.37 -4.36
C ALA A 113 0.10 4.67 -4.89
N SER A 114 -0.11 4.78 -6.21
CA SER A 114 -0.77 5.94 -6.82
C SER A 114 -2.24 6.05 -6.38
N TYR A 115 -2.96 4.94 -6.33
CA TYR A 115 -4.32 4.91 -5.81
C TYR A 115 -4.38 5.36 -4.34
N LEU A 116 -3.56 4.78 -3.47
CA LEU A 116 -3.50 5.16 -2.05
C LEU A 116 -3.18 6.66 -1.89
N SER A 117 -2.18 7.16 -2.63
CA SER A 117 -1.81 8.58 -2.61
C SER A 117 -2.92 9.54 -3.12
N SER A 118 -3.96 9.00 -3.77
CA SER A 118 -5.08 9.78 -4.31
C SER A 118 -6.29 9.86 -3.38
N LEU A 119 -6.33 9.03 -2.32
CA LEU A 119 -7.48 8.90 -1.43
C LEU A 119 -7.68 10.16 -0.57
N LYS A 120 -8.89 10.69 -0.56
CA LYS A 120 -9.29 11.89 0.18
C LYS A 120 -10.63 11.62 0.84
N GLU A 121 -10.89 12.30 1.95
CA GLU A 121 -12.22 12.29 2.56
C GLU A 121 -13.30 12.67 1.54
N PRO A 122 -14.44 11.95 1.55
CA PRO A 122 -15.60 12.39 0.81
C PRO A 122 -16.04 13.78 1.30
N LYS A 123 -16.41 14.64 0.35
CA LYS A 123 -16.97 15.96 0.67
C LYS A 123 -18.39 15.87 1.20
#